data_AF-A0A8X6L6V4-F1
#
_entry.id   AF-A0A8X6L6V4-F1
#
_cell.length_a   1.000
_cell.length_b   1.000
_cell.length_c   1.000
_cell.angle_alpha   90.00
_cell.angle_beta   90.00
_cell.angle_gamma   90.00
#
_symmetry.space_group_name_H-M   'P 1'
#
loop_
_entity.id
_entity.type
_entity.pdbx_description
1 polymer ?
#
loop_
_entity_poly.entity_id
_entity_poly.type
_entity_poly.pdbx_seq_one_letter_code
_entity_poly.pdbx_strand_id
1 'polypeptide(L)'
;MQVKFPVKKYNPAVPFLYILQGFFHFFAILATYFALQRNQHILPPKVLYGVIMYIMFSVTSLGSVLDRRPYAVWLELLRCLLYIPADYYFTPWIFVANPAYYKTIAMLIRGLFIATGILWLKTVIDGRTVKWNPKKLL
;
A
#
# COMPACT_ATOMS: atom_id res chain seq x y z
N MET A 1 6.48 -41.41 -3.92
CA MET A 1 5.90 -40.15 -3.42
C MET A 1 4.38 -40.23 -3.55
N GLN A 2 3.63 -40.28 -2.44
CA GLN A 2 2.17 -40.23 -2.50
C GLN A 2 1.73 -38.76 -2.60
N VAL A 3 1.18 -38.37 -3.74
CA VAL A 3 0.65 -37.01 -3.95
C VAL A 3 -0.71 -36.93 -3.26
N LYS A 4 -0.79 -36.21 -2.13
CA LYS A 4 -2.07 -35.95 -1.46
C LYS A 4 -2.93 -35.03 -2.33
N PHE A 5 -3.92 -35.60 -3.02
CA PHE A 5 -5.04 -34.87 -3.60
C PHE A 5 -6.25 -34.90 -2.65
N PRO A 6 -7.08 -33.83 -2.61
CA PRO A 6 -7.04 -32.67 -3.49
C PRO A 6 -6.16 -31.54 -2.96
N VAL A 7 -5.36 -30.94 -3.86
CA VAL A 7 -4.75 -29.62 -3.62
C VAL A 7 -5.91 -28.63 -3.46
N LYS A 8 -6.13 -28.13 -2.23
CA LYS A 8 -7.15 -27.09 -2.00
C LYS A 8 -6.84 -25.92 -2.92
N LYS A 9 -7.75 -25.63 -3.86
CA LYS A 9 -7.63 -24.49 -4.78
C LYS A 9 -7.46 -23.22 -3.95
N TYR A 10 -6.39 -22.48 -4.22
CA TYR A 10 -6.13 -21.19 -3.61
C TYR A 10 -7.30 -20.25 -3.94
N ASN A 11 -8.14 -19.95 -2.95
CA ASN A 11 -9.26 -19.02 -3.10
C ASN A 11 -9.31 -18.08 -1.90
N PRO A 12 -8.44 -17.06 -1.84
CA PRO A 12 -8.60 -15.98 -0.91
C PRO A 12 -9.75 -15.06 -1.38
N ALA A 13 -11.01 -15.47 -1.21
CA ALA A 13 -12.18 -14.57 -1.12
C ALA A 13 -12.00 -13.39 -0.11
N VAL A 14 -11.19 -12.40 -0.48
CA VAL A 14 -11.01 -11.14 0.26
C VAL A 14 -12.25 -10.27 0.07
N PRO A 15 -12.74 -9.56 1.12
CA PRO A 15 -13.85 -8.65 0.97
C PRO A 15 -13.56 -7.56 -0.07
N PHE A 16 -14.57 -7.20 -0.86
CA PHE A 16 -14.46 -6.26 -1.98
C PHE A 16 -13.77 -4.93 -1.60
N LEU A 17 -14.02 -4.40 -0.40
CA LEU A 17 -13.40 -3.18 0.08
C LEU A 17 -11.86 -3.24 0.13
N TYR A 18 -11.30 -4.38 0.53
CA TYR A 18 -9.84 -4.55 0.58
C TYR A 18 -9.23 -4.69 -0.82
N ILE A 19 -9.96 -5.30 -1.77
CA ILE A 19 -9.56 -5.35 -3.17
C ILE A 19 -9.52 -3.93 -3.75
N LEU A 20 -10.60 -3.16 -3.55
CA LEU A 20 -10.71 -1.78 -4.02
C LEU A 20 -9.61 -0.90 -3.42
N GLN A 21 -9.37 -1.02 -2.11
CA GLN A 21 -8.26 -0.35 -1.43
C GLN A 21 -6.91 -0.72 -2.06
N GLY A 22 -6.65 -2.02 -2.27
CA GLY A 22 -5.41 -2.51 -2.85
C GLY A 22 -5.18 -1.94 -4.25
N PHE A 23 -6.23 -1.87 -5.05
CA PHE A 23 -6.22 -1.26 -6.38
C PHE A 23 -5.80 0.21 -6.29
N PHE A 24 -6.49 1.04 -5.50
CA PHE A 24 -6.14 2.46 -5.41
C PHE A 24 -4.71 2.71 -4.91
N HIS A 25 -4.24 1.95 -3.92
CA HIS A 25 -2.85 2.08 -3.48
C HIS A 25 -1.85 1.62 -4.53
N PHE A 26 -2.17 0.56 -5.29
CA PHE A 26 -1.32 0.14 -6.38
C PHE A 26 -1.17 1.23 -7.45
N PHE A 27 -2.27 1.92 -7.80
CA PHE A 27 -2.21 3.10 -8.67
C PHE A 27 -1.37 4.23 -8.08
N ALA A 28 -1.47 4.49 -6.77
CA ALA A 28 -0.65 5.50 -6.11
C ALA A 28 0.85 5.14 -6.14
N ILE A 29 1.20 3.87 -5.93
CA ILE A 29 2.58 3.36 -6.05
C ILE A 29 3.07 3.55 -7.49
N LEU A 30 2.25 3.20 -8.47
CA LEU A 30 2.60 3.34 -9.88
C LEU A 30 2.81 4.81 -10.29
N ALA A 31 1.95 5.71 -9.84
CA ALA A 31 2.10 7.14 -10.05
C ALA A 31 3.40 7.67 -9.41
N THR A 32 3.73 7.21 -8.19
CA THR A 32 4.97 7.54 -7.50
C THR A 32 6.19 7.03 -8.29
N TYR A 33 6.13 5.81 -8.82
CA TYR A 33 7.18 5.24 -9.65
C TYR A 33 7.41 6.05 -10.94
N PHE A 34 6.34 6.42 -11.66
CA PHE A 34 6.48 7.26 -12.85
C PHE A 34 7.04 8.65 -12.52
N ALA A 35 6.61 9.25 -11.41
CA ALA A 35 7.17 10.51 -10.93
C ALA A 35 8.67 10.36 -10.57
N LEU A 36 9.05 9.24 -9.95
CA LEU A 36 10.44 8.93 -9.63
C LEU A 36 11.29 8.79 -10.89
N GLN A 37 10.82 8.01 -11.88
CA GLN A 37 11.52 7.80 -13.14
C GLN A 37 11.74 9.12 -13.90
N ARG A 38 10.76 10.02 -13.88
CA ARG A 38 10.87 11.34 -14.53
C ARG A 38 11.86 12.28 -13.83
N ASN A 39 11.93 12.21 -12.49
CA ASN A 39 12.71 13.14 -11.68
C ASN A 39 14.02 12.53 -11.14
N GLN A 40 14.38 11.30 -11.55
CA GLN A 40 15.55 10.58 -11.02
C GLN A 40 16.87 11.37 -11.18
N HIS A 41 16.98 12.21 -12.20
CA HIS A 41 18.18 13.00 -12.49
C HIS A 41 18.40 14.17 -11.53
N ILE A 42 17.33 14.64 -10.86
CA ILE A 42 17.39 15.79 -9.93
C ILE A 42 17.33 15.36 -8.46
N LEU A 43 17.04 14.08 -8.20
CA LEU A 43 16.88 13.55 -6.85
C LEU A 43 18.23 13.16 -6.24
N PRO A 44 18.48 13.52 -4.97
CA PRO A 44 19.63 13.00 -4.25
C PRO A 44 19.57 11.46 -4.18
N PRO A 45 20.70 10.74 -4.35
CA PRO A 45 20.73 9.28 -4.33
C PRO A 45 20.06 8.67 -3.09
N LYS A 46 20.25 9.29 -1.91
CA LYS A 46 19.61 8.87 -0.65
C LYS A 46 18.09 8.86 -0.72
N VAL A 47 17.50 9.89 -1.35
CA VAL A 47 16.04 10.00 -1.52
C VAL A 47 15.56 8.96 -2.53
N LEU A 48 16.29 8.79 -3.64
CA LEU A 48 15.99 7.76 -4.65
C LEU A 48 15.95 6.35 -4.04
N TYR A 49 16.99 5.96 -3.28
CA TYR A 49 17.00 4.67 -2.58
C TYR A 49 15.84 4.54 -1.59
N GLY A 50 15.56 5.59 -0.81
CA GLY A 50 14.44 5.59 0.14
C GLY A 50 13.09 5.33 -0.54
N VAL A 51 12.82 6.01 -1.66
CA VAL A 51 11.56 5.85 -2.40
C VAL A 51 11.47 4.46 -3.05
N ILE A 52 12.57 3.93 -3.61
CA ILE A 52 12.60 2.56 -4.17
C ILE A 52 12.29 1.53 -3.09
N MET A 53 12.95 1.63 -1.93
CA MET A 53 12.70 0.74 -0.79
C MET A 53 11.24 0.83 -0.32
N TYR A 54 10.69 2.04 -0.27
CA TYR A 54 9.28 2.24 0.07
C TYR A 54 8.32 1.61 -0.96
N ILE A 55 8.60 1.74 -2.25
CA ILE A 55 7.81 1.10 -3.32
C ILE A 55 7.85 -0.42 -3.18
N MET A 56 9.03 -1.01 -3.01
CA MET A 56 9.18 -2.45 -2.85
C MET A 56 8.40 -2.95 -1.63
N PHE A 57 8.59 -2.29 -0.48
CA PHE A 57 7.85 -2.60 0.74
C PHE A 57 6.33 -2.49 0.55
N SER A 58 5.88 -1.46 -0.17
CA SER A 58 4.45 -1.24 -0.42
C SER A 58 3.83 -2.33 -1.28
N VAL A 59 4.52 -2.80 -2.33
CA VAL A 59 4.05 -3.92 -3.16
C VAL A 59 4.03 -5.23 -2.34
N THR A 60 5.05 -5.48 -1.51
CA THR A 60 5.07 -6.64 -0.61
C THR A 60 3.93 -6.61 0.40
N SER A 61 3.65 -5.45 1.00
CA SER A 61 2.53 -5.27 1.92
C SER A 61 1.19 -5.57 1.25
N LEU A 62 0.95 -5.02 0.05
CA LEU A 62 -0.27 -5.28 -0.73
C LEU A 62 -0.43 -6.77 -1.06
N GLY A 63 0.66 -7.42 -1.49
CA GLY A 63 0.67 -8.88 -1.73
C GLY A 63 0.27 -9.66 -0.48
N SER A 64 0.77 -9.25 0.70
CA SER A 64 0.44 -9.91 1.97
C SER A 64 -1.05 -9.78 2.35
N VAL A 65 -1.70 -8.65 2.02
CA VAL A 65 -3.13 -8.42 2.25
C VAL A 65 -3.97 -9.31 1.33
N LEU A 66 -3.62 -9.36 0.04
CA LEU A 66 -4.30 -10.21 -0.94
C LEU A 66 -4.13 -11.71 -0.58
N ASP A 67 -2.97 -12.06 -0.02
CA ASP A 67 -2.67 -13.41 0.47
C ASP A 67 -3.25 -13.71 1.86
N ARG A 68 -3.98 -12.77 2.46
CA ARG A 68 -4.61 -12.91 3.78
C ARG A 68 -3.65 -13.33 4.89
N ARG A 69 -2.40 -12.89 4.80
CA ARG A 69 -1.39 -13.23 5.82
C ARG A 69 -1.79 -12.60 7.17
N PRO A 70 -1.61 -13.30 8.30
CA PRO A 70 -2.01 -12.78 9.61
C PRO A 70 -1.25 -11.51 10.00
N TYR A 71 -0.03 -11.33 9.49
CA TYR A 71 0.79 -10.14 9.70
C TYR A 71 0.52 -9.01 8.70
N ALA A 72 -0.38 -9.18 7.73
CA ALA A 72 -0.66 -8.18 6.70
C ALA A 72 -1.16 -6.87 7.29
N VAL A 73 -1.95 -6.93 8.37
CA VAL A 73 -2.46 -5.76 9.09
C VAL A 73 -1.32 -4.87 9.60
N TRP A 74 -0.28 -5.50 10.18
CA TRP A 74 0.88 -4.79 10.70
C TRP A 74 1.73 -4.17 9.58
N LEU A 75 1.88 -4.88 8.46
CA LEU A 75 2.59 -4.37 7.29
C LEU A 75 1.88 -3.16 6.68
N GLU A 76 0.55 -3.19 6.60
CA GLU A 76 -0.25 -2.08 6.09
C GLU A 76 -0.19 -0.85 6.99
N LEU A 77 -0.24 -1.03 8.31
CA LEU A 77 -0.03 0.06 9.27
C LEU A 77 1.36 0.67 9.14
N LEU A 78 2.39 -0.18 9.10
CA LEU A 78 3.76 0.28 8.93
C LEU A 78 3.91 1.03 7.60
N ARG A 79 3.27 0.56 6.53
CA ARG A 79 3.25 1.23 5.22
C ARG A 79 2.62 2.62 5.29
N CYS A 80 1.47 2.75 5.96
CA CYS A 80 0.82 4.04 6.14
C CYS A 80 1.65 4.99 7.00
N LEU A 81 2.37 4.49 8.01
CA LEU A 81 3.29 5.29 8.80
C LEU A 81 4.52 5.73 8.00
N LEU A 82 5.11 4.83 7.21
CA LEU A 82 6.27 5.12 6.36
C LEU A 82 5.94 6.07 5.20
N TYR A 83 4.68 6.17 4.80
CA TYR A 83 4.24 7.16 3.83
C TYR A 83 4.51 8.60 4.30
N ILE A 84 4.39 8.89 5.60
CA ILE A 84 4.59 10.24 6.15
C ILE A 84 6.00 10.77 5.89
N PRO A 85 7.08 10.09 6.31
CA PRO A 85 8.44 10.55 6.00
C PRO A 85 8.72 10.47 4.49
N ALA A 86 8.21 9.47 3.77
CA ALA A 86 8.41 9.39 2.32
C ALA A 86 7.82 10.61 1.59
N ASP A 87 6.60 11.01 1.94
CA ASP A 87 5.92 12.19 1.40
C ASP A 87 6.65 13.48 1.80
N TYR A 88 7.09 13.61 3.05
CA TYR A 88 7.86 14.78 3.50
C TYR A 88 9.15 14.97 2.71
N TYR A 89 9.90 13.89 2.45
CA TYR A 89 11.17 13.97 1.72
C TYR A 89 11.01 14.02 0.20
N PHE A 90 9.96 13.41 -0.38
CA PHE A 90 9.81 13.27 -1.82
C PHE A 90 8.97 14.39 -2.45
N THR A 91 7.90 14.81 -1.77
CA THR A 91 6.94 15.79 -2.30
C THR A 91 7.55 17.14 -2.68
N PRO A 92 8.51 17.73 -1.93
CA PRO A 92 9.17 18.98 -2.33
C PRO A 92 9.81 18.90 -3.73
N TRP A 93 10.43 17.77 -4.08
CA TRP A 93 11.10 17.58 -5.37
C TRP A 93 10.11 17.48 -6.54
N ILE A 94 8.92 16.94 -6.30
CA ILE A 94 7.87 16.85 -7.32
C ILE A 94 7.20 18.21 -7.55
N PHE A 95 6.99 18.98 -6.48
CA PHE A 95 6.32 20.28 -6.54
C PHE A 95 7.12 21.33 -7.33
N VAL A 96 8.45 21.25 -7.29
CA VAL A 96 9.33 22.13 -8.09
C VAL A 96 9.08 21.96 -9.60
N ALA A 97 8.65 20.77 -10.05
CA ALA A 97 8.43 20.51 -11.47
C ALA A 97 7.07 21.02 -12.00
N ASN A 98 5.98 20.97 -11.22
CA ASN A 98 4.67 21.50 -11.64
C ASN A 98 3.68 21.73 -10.48
N PRO A 99 3.58 22.95 -9.92
CA PRO A 99 2.99 23.16 -8.58
C PRO A 99 1.47 22.96 -8.50
N ALA A 100 0.69 23.20 -9.56
CA ALA A 100 -0.77 23.13 -9.50
C ALA A 100 -1.32 21.70 -9.66
N TYR A 101 -0.85 20.95 -10.67
CA TYR A 101 -1.30 19.60 -10.95
C TYR A 101 -0.91 18.60 -9.85
N TYR A 102 0.35 18.69 -9.39
CA TYR A 102 0.85 17.79 -8.35
C TYR A 102 0.24 18.06 -6.98
N LYS A 103 -0.24 19.28 -6.71
CA LYS A 103 -0.89 19.61 -5.43
C LYS A 103 -2.19 18.85 -5.22
N THR A 104 -3.07 18.83 -6.21
CA THR A 104 -4.36 18.13 -6.12
C THR A 104 -4.14 16.62 -5.98
N ILE A 105 -3.27 16.04 -6.79
CA ILE A 105 -2.97 14.61 -6.75
C ILE A 105 -2.33 14.21 -5.42
N ALA A 106 -1.35 14.98 -4.94
CA ALA A 106 -0.71 14.72 -3.65
C ALA A 106 -1.72 14.75 -2.49
N MET A 107 -2.66 15.71 -2.49
CA MET A 107 -3.72 15.76 -1.47
C MET A 107 -4.63 14.53 -1.51
N LEU A 108 -4.98 14.04 -2.69
CA LEU A 108 -5.78 12.82 -2.84
C LEU A 108 -5.03 11.58 -2.32
N ILE A 109 -3.75 11.44 -2.68
CA ILE A 109 -2.92 10.31 -2.21
C ILE A 109 -2.78 10.37 -0.68
N ARG A 110 -2.49 11.55 -0.11
CA ARG A 110 -2.42 11.74 1.35
C ARG A 110 -3.72 11.36 2.05
N GLY A 111 -4.86 11.86 1.54
CA GLY A 111 -6.17 11.52 2.07
C GLY A 111 -6.45 10.02 2.03
N LEU A 112 -6.04 9.36 0.94
CA LEU A 112 -6.17 7.92 0.80
C LEU A 112 -5.36 7.15 1.85
N PHE A 113 -4.08 7.50 2.04
CA PHE A 113 -3.22 6.86 3.05
C PHE A 113 -3.68 7.12 4.49
N ILE A 114 -4.22 8.31 4.78
CA ILE A 114 -4.79 8.62 6.11
C ILE A 114 -6.06 7.80 6.35
N ALA A 115 -6.99 7.79 5.40
CA ALA A 115 -8.25 7.06 5.53
C ALA A 115 -8.01 5.56 5.73
N THR A 116 -7.04 5.00 5.00
CA THR A 116 -6.71 3.57 5.06
C THR A 116 -5.90 3.25 6.31
N GLY A 117 -5.00 4.13 6.74
CA GLY A 117 -4.32 4.05 8.03
C GLY A 117 -5.30 4.01 9.21
N ILE A 118 -6.33 4.86 9.21
CA ILE A 118 -7.39 4.84 10.23
C ILE A 118 -8.19 3.53 10.18
N LEU A 119 -8.52 3.05 8.99
CA LEU A 119 -9.23 1.77 8.80
C LEU A 119 -8.42 0.62 9.42
N TRP A 120 -7.13 0.52 9.13
CA TRP A 120 -6.27 -0.52 9.70
C TRP A 120 -5.99 -0.33 11.19
N LEU A 121 -5.93 0.91 11.66
CA LEU A 121 -5.74 1.17 13.09
C LEU A 121 -6.96 0.70 13.88
N LYS A 122 -8.17 0.95 13.37
CA LYS A 122 -9.42 0.43 13.95
C LYS A 122 -9.44 -1.10 13.95
N THR A 123 -9.00 -1.76 12.87
CA THR A 123 -8.99 -3.23 12.84
C THR A 123 -8.01 -3.83 13.84
N VAL A 124 -6.88 -3.17 14.11
CA VAL A 124 -5.94 -3.56 15.19
C VAL A 124 -6.54 -3.33 16.58
N ILE A 125 -7.07 -2.13 16.85
CA ILE A 125 -7.63 -1.76 18.17
C ILE A 125 -8.80 -2.67 18.54
N ASP A 126 -9.67 -2.99 17.59
CA ASP A 126 -10.83 -3.85 17.82
C ASP A 126 -10.44 -5.29 18.22
N GLY A 127 -9.14 -5.64 18.24
CA GLY A 127 -8.67 -6.99 18.53
C GLY A 127 -9.23 -8.02 17.54
N ARG A 128 -9.83 -7.54 16.45
CA ARG A 128 -10.19 -8.34 15.30
C ARG A 128 -8.87 -8.73 14.67
N THR A 129 -8.23 -9.75 15.21
CA THR A 129 -7.57 -10.76 14.36
C THR A 129 -8.55 -10.91 13.22
N VAL A 130 -8.18 -10.49 12.01
CA VAL A 130 -9.07 -10.57 10.86
C VAL A 130 -9.37 -12.07 10.73
N LYS A 131 -10.43 -12.52 11.42
CA LYS A 131 -10.95 -13.86 11.33
C LYS A 131 -11.61 -13.80 9.99
N TRP A 132 -10.81 -14.12 8.99
CA TRP A 132 -11.18 -14.34 7.61
C TRP A 132 -12.28 -15.41 7.61
N ASN A 133 -13.50 -15.04 7.96
CA ASN A 133 -14.59 -15.96 8.15
C ASN A 133 -15.15 -16.29 6.77
N PRO A 134 -14.91 -17.50 6.24
CA PRO A 134 -15.34 -17.86 4.90
C PRO A 134 -16.88 -17.95 4.77
N LYS A 135 -17.64 -17.80 5.87
CA LYS A 135 -19.09 -18.05 5.92
C LYS A 135 -19.99 -16.80 5.85
N LYS A 136 -19.46 -15.58 5.72
CA LYS A 136 -20.27 -14.33 5.65
C LYS A 136 -20.42 -13.77 4.22
N LEU A 137 -20.56 -14.63 3.23
CA LEU A 137 -20.84 -14.25 1.83
C LEU A 137 -22.00 -15.10 1.29
N LEU A 138 -23.16 -14.98 1.94
CA LEU A 138 -24.48 -15.25 1.38
C LEU A 138 -25.25 -13.94 1.40
#